data_AF-A0A0L1IHN0-F1
#
_entry.id   AF-A0A0L1IHN0-F1
#
_cell.length_a   1.000
_cell.length_b   1.000
_cell.length_c   1.000
_cell.angle_alpha   90.00
_cell.angle_beta   90.00
_cell.angle_gamma   90.00
#
_symmetry.space_group_name_H-M   'P 1'
#
loop_
_entity.id
_entity.type
_entity.pdbx_description
1 polymer ?
#
loop_
_entity_poly.entity_id
_entity_poly.type
_entity_poly.pdbx_seq_one_letter_code
_entity_poly.pdbx_strand_id
1 'polypeptide(L)'
;MFNLSINFIENKKTINFNNVLVSFNVDQQQEWVELSNNFLVGYEIILLRIYDYKTRDYKFLFCKNAHIIVKNNHITVNTFSSDEFYIQNTLKKQNDSLLKQVNKKISTLLAIEKIGLDIEEIFELKKLKQKQYILKMIKELSLKKENYEEI
;
A
#
# COMPACT_ATOMS: atom_id res chain seq x y z
N MET A 1 -9.28 -15.45 -13.55
CA MET A 1 -9.18 -15.59 -12.08
C MET A 1 -7.77 -16.06 -11.76
N PHE A 2 -7.16 -15.51 -10.71
CA PHE A 2 -5.73 -15.70 -10.43
C PHE A 2 -5.51 -16.43 -9.09
N ASN A 3 -4.36 -17.09 -8.98
CA ASN A 3 -3.76 -17.42 -7.70
C ASN A 3 -2.74 -16.34 -7.34
N LEU A 4 -2.69 -15.92 -6.09
CA LEU A 4 -1.80 -14.86 -5.60
C LEU A 4 -0.88 -15.42 -4.52
N SER A 5 0.42 -15.18 -4.67
CA SER A 5 1.43 -15.41 -3.64
C SER A 5 2.11 -14.09 -3.29
N ILE A 6 2.07 -13.73 -2.01
CA ILE A 6 2.72 -12.53 -1.47
C ILE A 6 3.88 -12.97 -0.59
N ASN A 7 5.09 -12.64 -1.02
CA ASN A 7 6.35 -12.91 -0.33
C ASN A 7 6.77 -11.65 0.43
N PHE A 8 6.63 -11.69 1.74
CA PHE A 8 7.08 -10.65 2.66
C PHE A 8 8.53 -10.92 3.03
N ILE A 9 9.44 -10.11 2.48
CA ILE A 9 10.88 -10.33 2.56
C ILE A 9 11.38 -10.14 4.00
N GLU A 10 10.88 -9.11 4.70
CA GLU A 10 11.35 -8.75 6.05
C GLU A 10 11.11 -9.85 7.09
N ASN A 11 9.95 -10.52 7.05
CA ASN A 11 9.58 -11.58 8.00
C ASN A 11 9.67 -12.99 7.41
N LYS A 12 10.21 -13.15 6.18
CA LYS A 12 10.36 -14.42 5.45
C LYS A 12 9.05 -15.22 5.37
N LYS A 13 7.92 -14.54 5.24
CA LYS A 13 6.59 -15.15 5.20
C LYS A 13 6.03 -15.14 3.77
N THR A 14 5.31 -16.20 3.42
CA THR A 14 4.51 -16.24 2.19
C THR A 14 3.04 -16.41 2.55
N ILE A 15 2.17 -15.60 1.97
CA ILE A 15 0.72 -15.73 2.09
C ILE A 15 0.15 -16.01 0.71
N ASN A 16 -0.71 -17.03 0.63
CA ASN A 16 -1.34 -17.46 -0.61
C ASN A 16 -2.84 -17.20 -0.58
N PHE A 17 -3.35 -16.71 -1.70
CA PHE A 17 -4.78 -16.62 -1.97
C PHE A 17 -5.07 -17.39 -3.25
N ASN A 18 -6.12 -18.18 -3.23
CA ASN A 18 -6.61 -18.87 -4.42
C ASN A 18 -7.85 -18.15 -4.91
N ASN A 19 -8.06 -18.17 -6.22
CA ASN A 19 -9.28 -17.66 -6.81
C ASN A 19 -9.54 -16.19 -6.41
N VAL A 20 -8.66 -15.30 -6.84
CA VAL A 20 -8.74 -13.86 -6.54
C VAL A 20 -8.77 -12.99 -7.80
N LEU A 21 -9.26 -11.77 -7.62
CA LEU A 21 -9.00 -10.63 -8.50
C LEU A 21 -8.12 -9.64 -7.73
N VAL A 22 -7.03 -9.20 -8.36
CA VAL A 22 -6.12 -8.24 -7.74
C VAL A 22 -6.06 -6.99 -8.61
N SER A 23 -6.22 -5.85 -7.96
CA SER A 23 -6.04 -4.54 -8.56
C SER A 23 -5.09 -3.72 -7.70
N PHE A 24 -4.45 -2.73 -8.29
CA PHE A 24 -3.54 -1.85 -7.58
C PHE A 24 -3.86 -0.39 -7.86
N ASN A 25 -3.44 0.46 -6.94
CA ASN A 25 -3.55 1.91 -7.05
C ASN A 25 -2.17 2.55 -6.88
N VAL A 26 -1.85 3.50 -7.76
CA VAL A 26 -0.58 4.25 -7.77
C VAL A 26 -0.84 5.76 -7.78
N ASP A 27 0.13 6.51 -7.25
CA ASP A 27 0.27 7.96 -7.44
C ASP A 27 -0.96 8.81 -7.10
N GLN A 28 -1.72 8.40 -6.08
CA GLN A 28 -2.86 9.17 -5.56
C GLN A 28 -3.98 9.43 -6.58
N GLN A 29 -4.00 8.70 -7.69
CA GLN A 29 -5.10 8.74 -8.67
C GLN A 29 -6.24 7.88 -8.14
N GLN A 30 -7.50 8.20 -8.47
CA GLN A 30 -8.66 7.42 -8.00
C GLN A 30 -8.87 6.11 -8.78
N GLU A 31 -8.01 5.81 -9.75
CA GLU A 31 -8.18 4.67 -10.64
C GLU A 31 -7.50 3.41 -10.08
N TRP A 32 -8.23 2.30 -10.15
CA TRP A 32 -7.71 0.98 -9.84
C TRP A 32 -7.33 0.29 -11.14
N VAL A 33 -6.08 -0.17 -11.23
CA VAL A 33 -5.60 -0.95 -12.37
C VAL A 33 -5.68 -2.42 -12.02
N GLU A 34 -6.47 -3.18 -12.78
CA GLU A 34 -6.55 -4.63 -12.61
C GLU A 34 -5.31 -5.33 -13.17
N LEU A 35 -4.78 -6.29 -12.41
CA LEU A 35 -3.68 -7.12 -12.87
C LEU A 35 -4.17 -8.13 -13.90
N SER A 36 -3.48 -8.17 -15.04
CA SER A 36 -3.71 -9.11 -16.13
C SER A 36 -2.44 -9.92 -16.43
N ASN A 37 -2.54 -10.97 -17.23
CA ASN A 37 -1.39 -11.81 -17.57
C ASN A 37 -0.30 -11.03 -18.32
N ASN A 38 0.95 -11.49 -18.19
CA ASN A 38 2.14 -10.89 -18.79
C ASN A 38 2.43 -9.47 -18.29
N PHE A 39 2.11 -9.22 -17.02
CA PHE A 39 2.33 -7.96 -16.35
C PHE A 39 3.56 -8.04 -15.44
N LEU A 40 4.41 -7.01 -15.48
CA LEU A 40 5.61 -6.89 -14.64
C LEU A 40 5.74 -5.43 -14.21
N VAL A 41 5.77 -5.18 -12.90
CA VAL A 41 5.95 -3.81 -12.39
C VAL A 41 6.68 -3.76 -11.06
N GLY A 42 7.44 -2.70 -10.86
CA GLY A 42 8.09 -2.34 -9.60
C GLY A 42 7.62 -0.98 -9.11
N TYR A 43 7.26 -0.87 -7.83
CA TYR A 43 6.86 0.38 -7.20
C TYR A 43 7.49 0.55 -5.81
N GLU A 44 7.88 1.78 -5.47
CA GLU A 44 8.37 2.08 -4.13
C GLU A 44 7.30 1.89 -3.06
N ILE A 45 6.07 2.30 -3.35
CA ILE A 45 4.90 2.03 -2.52
C ILE A 45 3.66 1.87 -3.40
N ILE A 46 2.85 0.87 -3.10
CA ILE A 46 1.63 0.56 -3.84
C ILE A 46 0.55 0.01 -2.91
N LEU A 47 -0.70 0.34 -3.17
CA LEU A 47 -1.83 -0.28 -2.49
C LEU A 47 -2.42 -1.37 -3.38
N LEU A 48 -2.40 -2.61 -2.90
CA LEU A 48 -3.12 -3.72 -3.51
C LEU A 48 -4.52 -3.83 -2.92
N ARG A 49 -5.50 -4.10 -3.78
CA ARG A 49 -6.86 -4.52 -3.44
C ARG A 49 -7.08 -5.93 -3.98
N ILE A 50 -7.35 -6.85 -3.08
CA ILE A 50 -7.49 -8.28 -3.33
C ILE A 50 -8.95 -8.63 -3.04
N TYR A 51 -9.69 -9.02 -4.07
CA TYR A 51 -11.02 -9.60 -3.92
C TYR A 51 -10.91 -11.11 -3.86
N ASP A 52 -11.32 -11.70 -2.74
CA ASP A 52 -11.36 -13.15 -2.55
C ASP A 52 -12.75 -13.68 -2.91
N TYR A 53 -12.84 -14.49 -3.98
CA TYR A 53 -14.13 -15.04 -4.43
C TYR A 53 -14.71 -16.08 -3.47
N LYS A 54 -13.89 -16.68 -2.59
CA LYS A 54 -14.34 -17.65 -1.58
C LYS A 54 -15.05 -16.96 -0.43
N THR A 55 -14.46 -15.90 0.13
CA THR A 55 -15.07 -15.14 1.23
C THR A 55 -16.04 -14.07 0.74
N ARG A 56 -15.91 -13.67 -0.53
CA ARG A 56 -16.64 -12.55 -1.17
C ARG A 56 -16.29 -11.19 -0.56
N ASP A 57 -15.09 -11.05 -0.02
CA ASP A 57 -14.63 -9.84 0.65
C ASP A 57 -13.37 -9.24 0.01
N TYR A 58 -13.17 -7.94 0.26
CA TYR A 58 -11.97 -7.22 -0.12
C TYR A 58 -10.96 -7.16 1.03
N LYS A 59 -9.71 -7.44 0.70
CA LYS A 59 -8.55 -7.12 1.54
C LYS A 59 -7.66 -6.12 0.84
N PHE A 60 -7.00 -5.29 1.64
CA PHE A 60 -6.12 -4.24 1.16
C PHE A 60 -4.74 -4.39 1.80
N LEU A 61 -3.68 -4.16 1.02
CA LEU A 61 -2.31 -4.32 1.50
C LEU A 61 -1.41 -3.22 0.91
N PHE A 62 -0.77 -2.45 1.78
CA PHE A 62 0.28 -1.52 1.37
C PHE A 62 1.59 -2.27 1.21
N CYS A 63 2.11 -2.33 -0.01
CA CYS A 63 3.37 -2.99 -0.34
C CYS A 63 4.48 -1.95 -0.57
N LYS A 64 5.60 -2.05 0.16
CA LYS A 64 6.80 -1.21 0.01
C LYS A 64 7.85 -1.94 -0.81
N ASN A 65 8.49 -1.22 -1.72
CA ASN A 65 9.46 -1.76 -2.67
C ASN A 65 8.92 -3.05 -3.31
N ALA A 66 7.71 -2.95 -3.84
CA ALA A 66 6.95 -4.07 -4.34
C ALA A 66 7.37 -4.42 -5.76
N HIS A 67 7.57 -5.70 -6.02
CA HIS A 67 7.79 -6.25 -7.35
C HIS A 67 6.68 -7.27 -7.66
N ILE A 68 5.88 -6.99 -8.69
CA ILE A 68 4.71 -7.77 -9.05
C ILE A 68 4.94 -8.42 -10.41
N ILE A 69 4.75 -9.72 -10.47
CA ILE A 69 4.88 -10.54 -11.69
C ILE A 69 3.57 -11.29 -11.90
N VAL A 70 3.01 -11.25 -13.10
CA VAL A 70 1.81 -12.02 -13.46
C VAL A 70 2.10 -12.93 -14.65
N LYS A 71 2.09 -14.24 -14.41
CA LYS A 71 2.35 -15.25 -15.42
C LYS A 71 1.46 -16.47 -15.20
N ASN A 72 0.88 -17.00 -16.26
CA ASN A 72 0.06 -18.24 -16.23
C ASN A 72 -1.03 -18.21 -15.15
N ASN A 73 -1.79 -17.12 -15.05
CA ASN A 73 -2.82 -16.91 -14.02
C ASN A 73 -2.28 -16.97 -12.56
N HIS A 74 -0.99 -16.75 -12.38
CA HIS A 74 -0.36 -16.65 -11.07
C HIS A 74 0.25 -15.25 -10.90
N ILE A 75 -0.12 -14.59 -9.81
CA ILE A 75 0.38 -13.28 -9.40
C ILE A 75 1.38 -13.53 -8.27
N THR A 76 2.62 -13.10 -8.45
CA THR A 76 3.64 -13.12 -7.41
C THR A 76 3.99 -11.68 -7.02
N VAL A 77 3.84 -11.37 -5.74
CA VAL A 77 4.20 -10.07 -5.16
C VAL A 77 5.36 -10.27 -4.20
N ASN A 78 6.51 -9.68 -4.48
CA ASN A 78 7.62 -9.60 -3.53
C ASN A 78 7.60 -8.20 -2.90
N THR A 79 7.63 -8.09 -1.58
CA THR A 79 7.49 -6.81 -0.88
C THR A 79 8.33 -6.76 0.39
N PHE A 80 8.80 -5.57 0.75
CA PHE A 80 9.45 -5.27 2.03
C PHE A 80 8.46 -4.75 3.08
N SER A 81 7.16 -4.89 2.86
CA SER A 81 6.17 -4.61 3.90
C SER A 81 6.08 -5.74 4.93
N SER A 82 5.45 -5.43 6.07
CA SER A 82 4.84 -6.43 6.94
C SER A 82 3.55 -6.99 6.33
N ASP A 83 3.07 -8.12 6.88
CA ASP A 83 1.83 -8.79 6.51
C ASP A 83 0.58 -8.17 7.13
N GLU A 84 0.54 -6.84 7.20
CA GLU A 84 -0.56 -6.08 7.78
C GLU A 84 -1.65 -5.78 6.74
N PHE A 85 -2.73 -6.55 6.77
CA PHE A 85 -3.90 -6.34 5.91
C PHE A 85 -4.88 -5.33 6.51
N TYR A 86 -5.61 -4.70 5.61
CA TYR A 86 -6.66 -3.75 5.91
C TYR A 86 -7.98 -4.21 5.27
N ILE A 87 -9.09 -3.81 5.87
CA ILE A 87 -10.45 -4.02 5.38
C ILE A 87 -11.19 -2.67 5.36
N GLN A 88 -12.30 -2.60 4.64
CA GLN A 88 -13.17 -1.42 4.68
C GLN A 88 -13.78 -1.25 6.07
N ASN A 89 -13.82 0.00 6.51
CA ASN A 89 -14.43 0.46 7.74
C ASN A 89 -15.67 1.29 7.38
N THR A 90 -16.75 1.09 8.13
CA THR A 90 -17.96 1.89 8.00
C THR A 90 -17.79 3.30 8.59
N LEU A 91 -16.80 3.50 9.48
CA LEU A 91 -16.50 4.79 10.10
C LEU A 91 -15.50 5.62 9.26
N LYS A 92 -15.99 6.75 8.73
CA LYS A 92 -15.33 7.57 7.69
C LYS A 92 -14.17 8.48 8.14
N LYS A 93 -13.94 8.69 9.44
CA LYS A 93 -13.05 9.77 9.90
C LYS A 93 -11.89 9.22 10.72
N GLN A 94 -10.75 8.99 10.06
CA GLN A 94 -9.48 8.68 10.72
C GLN A 94 -8.35 9.50 10.08
N ASN A 95 -7.29 9.78 10.86
CA ASN A 95 -6.01 10.35 10.42
C ASN A 95 -5.94 11.84 9.99
N ASP A 96 -7.00 12.64 10.13
CA ASP A 96 -6.97 14.05 9.69
C ASP A 96 -5.86 14.90 10.33
N SER A 97 -5.74 14.81 11.67
CA SER A 97 -4.70 15.54 12.41
C SER A 97 -3.30 15.08 12.00
N LEU A 98 -3.11 13.77 11.91
CA LEU A 98 -1.82 13.18 11.55
C LEU A 98 -1.42 13.52 10.12
N LEU A 99 -2.36 13.48 9.16
CA LEU A 99 -2.12 13.85 7.77
C LEU A 99 -1.74 15.33 7.65
N LYS A 100 -2.40 16.23 8.40
CA LYS A 100 -2.02 17.65 8.46
C LYS A 100 -0.59 17.84 8.98
N GLN A 101 -0.21 17.12 10.03
CA GLN A 101 1.15 17.18 10.59
C GLN A 101 2.20 16.68 9.59
N VAL A 102 1.95 15.54 8.94
CA VAL A 102 2.83 14.98 7.91
C VAL A 102 2.97 15.94 6.74
N ASN A 103 1.86 16.49 6.23
CA ASN A 103 1.88 17.47 5.15
C ASN A 103 2.69 18.71 5.51
N LYS A 104 2.55 19.23 6.73
CA LYS A 104 3.32 20.38 7.20
C LYS A 104 4.82 20.08 7.17
N LYS A 105 5.26 18.92 7.69
CA LYS A 105 6.67 18.52 7.68
C LYS A 105 7.22 18.35 6.26
N ILE A 106 6.44 17.71 5.37
CA ILE A 106 6.82 17.58 3.95
C ILE A 106 7.00 18.97 3.33
N SER A 107 6.05 19.88 3.53
CA SER A 107 6.14 21.24 2.98
C SER A 107 7.35 22.01 3.52
N THR A 108 7.69 21.84 4.80
CA THR A 108 8.91 22.43 5.38
C THR A 108 10.17 21.89 4.69
N LEU A 109 10.31 20.57 4.57
CA LEU A 109 11.48 19.95 3.93
C LEU A 109 11.58 20.31 2.45
N LEU A 110 10.46 20.34 1.70
CA LEU A 110 10.46 20.80 0.30
C LEU A 110 10.81 22.28 0.15
N ALA A 111 10.57 23.11 1.16
CA ALA A 111 11.01 24.50 1.14
C ALA A 111 12.53 24.62 1.37
N ILE A 112 13.08 23.79 2.26
CA ILE A 112 14.52 23.72 2.55
C ILE A 112 15.29 23.06 1.39
N GLU A 113 14.69 22.12 0.66
CA GLU A 113 15.28 21.46 -0.52
C GLU A 113 15.78 22.45 -1.58
N LYS A 114 15.18 23.65 -1.66
CA LYS A 114 15.63 24.73 -2.54
C LYS A 114 17.00 25.32 -2.16
N ILE A 115 17.39 25.15 -0.90
CA ILE A 115 18.66 25.61 -0.31
C ILE A 115 19.65 24.42 -0.22
N GLY A 116 19.11 23.20 -0.09
CA GLY A 116 19.83 21.93 -0.03
C GLY A 116 19.40 21.14 1.21
N LEU A 117 19.04 19.87 1.03
CA LEU A 117 18.80 18.94 2.15
C LEU A 117 20.06 18.14 2.45
N ASP A 118 20.28 17.85 3.74
CA ASP A 118 21.24 16.81 4.13
C ASP A 118 20.66 15.39 3.88
N ILE A 119 21.50 14.38 4.10
CA ILE A 119 21.16 12.98 3.79
C ILE A 119 20.02 12.50 4.70
N GLU A 120 20.07 12.86 5.98
CA GLU A 120 19.07 12.54 6.98
C GLU A 120 17.70 13.12 6.61
N GLU A 121 17.67 14.38 6.18
CA GLU A 121 16.49 15.10 5.72
C GLU A 121 15.90 14.50 4.43
N ILE A 122 16.76 14.06 3.49
CA ILE A 122 16.32 13.34 2.29
C ILE A 122 15.61 12.03 2.68
N PHE A 123 16.19 11.27 3.62
CA PHE A 123 15.56 10.05 4.11
C PHE A 123 14.26 10.32 4.87
N GLU A 124 14.20 11.40 5.67
CA GLU A 124 12.97 11.81 6.35
C GLU A 124 11.89 12.18 5.34
N LEU A 125 12.21 12.98 4.33
CA LEU A 125 11.27 13.38 3.28
C LEU A 125 10.69 12.16 2.56
N LYS A 126 11.52 11.17 2.21
CA LYS A 126 11.08 9.92 1.59
C LYS A 126 10.11 9.15 2.50
N LYS A 127 10.46 8.97 3.77
CA LYS A 127 9.60 8.30 4.77
C LYS A 127 8.27 9.04 4.96
N LEU A 128 8.30 10.38 5.00
CA LEU A 128 7.10 11.19 5.16
C LEU A 128 6.19 11.10 3.93
N LYS A 129 6.72 11.11 2.70
CA LYS A 129 5.93 10.91 1.47
C LYS A 129 5.24 9.54 1.46
N GLN A 130 5.94 8.47 1.84
CA GLN A 130 5.33 7.15 1.99
C GLN A 130 4.21 7.15 3.05
N LYS A 131 4.46 7.76 4.21
CA LYS A 131 3.47 7.89 5.28
C LYS A 131 2.25 8.69 4.84
N GLN A 132 2.45 9.78 4.10
CA GLN A 132 1.38 10.60 3.53
C GLN A 132 0.49 9.76 2.60
N TYR A 133 1.09 8.98 1.69
CA TYR A 133 0.35 8.10 0.80
C TYR A 133 -0.52 7.10 1.57
N ILE A 134 0.06 6.38 2.54
CA ILE A 134 -0.68 5.41 3.36
C ILE A 134 -1.85 6.07 4.09
N LEU A 135 -1.61 7.19 4.78
CA LEU A 135 -2.64 7.89 5.55
C LEU A 135 -3.75 8.44 4.65
N LYS A 136 -3.40 8.97 3.46
CA LYS A 136 -4.35 9.46 2.47
C LYS A 136 -5.25 8.31 1.98
N MET A 137 -4.67 7.19 1.56
CA MET A 137 -5.43 6.03 1.08
C MET A 137 -6.30 5.41 2.18
N ILE A 138 -5.78 5.28 3.41
CA ILE A 138 -6.57 4.81 4.56
C ILE A 138 -7.80 5.69 4.77
N LYS A 139 -7.64 7.02 4.69
CA LYS A 139 -8.75 7.95 4.85
C LYS A 139 -9.73 7.87 3.68
N GLU A 140 -9.24 7.98 2.45
CA GLU A 140 -10.09 8.03 1.25
C GLU A 140 -10.91 6.76 1.06
N LEU A 141 -10.31 5.61 1.34
CA LEU A 141 -10.95 4.30 1.22
C LEU A 141 -11.59 3.81 2.52
N SER A 142 -11.54 4.63 3.58
CA SER A 142 -12.02 4.29 4.93
C SER A 142 -11.51 2.92 5.40
N LEU A 143 -10.19 2.72 5.42
CA LEU A 143 -9.59 1.44 5.78
C LEU A 143 -9.31 1.33 7.28
N LYS A 144 -9.41 0.12 7.83
CA LYS A 144 -8.90 -0.23 9.16
C LYS A 144 -8.06 -1.50 9.08
N LYS A 145 -7.09 -1.67 9.99
CA LYS A 145 -6.31 -2.92 10.05
C LYS A 145 -7.25 -4.08 10.38
N GLU A 146 -7.02 -5.23 9.74
CA GLU A 146 -7.85 -6.43 9.92
C GLU A 146 -7.79 -6.96 11.37
N ASN A 147 -6.62 -6.88 12.01
CA ASN A 147 -6.38 -7.36 13.38
C ASN A 147 -6.41 -6.23 14.43
N TYR A 148 -7.15 -5.14 14.20
CA TYR A 148 -7.28 -4.09 15.21
C TYR A 148 -8.35 -4.49 16.24
N GLU A 149 -7.92 -4.92 17.43
CA GLU A 149 -8.79 -4.98 18.59
C GLU A 149 -9.03 -3.55 19.09
N GLU A 150 -10.29 -3.12 19.17
CA GLU A 150 -10.64 -1.88 19.87
C GLU A 150 -10.32 -2.10 21.36
N ILE A 151 -9.31 -1.37 21.87
CA ILE A 151 -9.06 -1.22 23.31
C ILE A 151 -9.97 -0.12 23.83
#